data_AF-A0A6G7KAX8-F1
#
_entry.id   AF-A0A6G7KAX8-F1
#
_cell.length_a   1.000
_cell.length_b   1.000
_cell.length_c   1.000
_cell.angle_alpha   90.00
_cell.angle_beta   90.00
_cell.angle_gamma   90.00
#
_symmetry.space_group_name_H-M   'P 1'
#
loop_
_entity.id
_entity.type
_entity.pdbx_description
1 polymer ?
#
loop_
_entity_poly.entity_id
_entity_poly.type
_entity_poly.pdbx_seq_one_letter_code
_entity_poly.pdbx_strand_id
1 'polypeptide(L)'
;MTILIALIPMIGWGLMPVVARKNQSNTYETMLGTTFIVLFMTTLLFLWNGYSYSFSVFSLCMLSGVFWGFGQLFQFEALNYMAVSEAMPISNGSQLLFTTITSGLLLNEWLTVTQAIQSLLCLAIIVGGIYQINKGNMEKKTDSVIKATLMILVSSLSLTLYVSITNYFEISGSLVFFPQALGMTVTSAVIAFSQKKATIRAPYVVKNWLTGILWLMANISIFYSIQLIGLGLAYSISQLAVIVSVVGGIFILGEKKDGAEARNLKIGSMLMIIGIIALGLNK
;
A
#
# COMPACT_ATOMS: atom_id res chain seq x y z
N MET A 1 -12.21 -20.22 1.91
CA MET A 1 -11.09 -20.04 0.95
C MET A 1 -10.84 -18.57 0.64
N THR A 2 -11.88 -17.80 0.30
CA THR A 2 -11.79 -16.37 -0.05
C THR A 2 -11.10 -15.48 1.00
N ILE A 3 -11.42 -15.63 2.29
CA ILE A 3 -10.81 -14.84 3.36
C ILE A 3 -9.30 -15.13 3.51
N LEU A 4 -8.89 -16.40 3.35
CA LEU A 4 -7.47 -16.76 3.43
C LEU A 4 -6.66 -16.11 2.30
N ILE A 5 -7.24 -16.02 1.11
CA ILE A 5 -6.64 -15.33 -0.04
C ILE A 5 -6.58 -13.82 0.25
N ALA A 6 -7.67 -13.22 0.77
CA ALA A 6 -7.70 -11.81 1.17
C ALA A 6 -6.69 -11.44 2.28
N LEU A 7 -6.14 -12.42 3.01
CA LEU A 7 -5.07 -12.23 4.00
C LEU A 7 -3.65 -12.26 3.40
N ILE A 8 -3.44 -12.78 2.19
CA ILE A 8 -2.11 -12.77 1.55
C ILE A 8 -1.53 -11.35 1.40
N PRO A 9 -2.32 -10.32 1.02
CA PRO A 9 -1.87 -8.93 1.01
C PRO A 9 -1.33 -8.44 2.36
N MET A 10 -1.87 -8.94 3.47
CA MET A 10 -1.39 -8.64 4.83
C MET A 10 0.11 -8.91 4.96
N ILE A 11 0.55 -10.06 4.43
CA ILE A 11 1.94 -10.50 4.49
C ILE A 11 2.76 -9.73 3.46
N GLY A 12 2.30 -9.68 2.21
CA GLY A 12 3.04 -9.04 1.12
C GLY A 12 3.28 -7.54 1.35
N TRP A 13 2.20 -6.77 1.51
CA TRP A 13 2.31 -5.32 1.75
C TRP A 13 2.82 -4.98 3.15
N GLY A 14 2.62 -5.85 4.14
CA GLY A 14 3.17 -5.65 5.48
C GLY A 14 4.70 -5.86 5.56
N LEU A 15 5.23 -6.86 4.85
CA LEU A 15 6.68 -7.13 4.81
C LEU A 15 7.42 -6.22 3.82
N MET A 16 6.77 -5.76 2.75
CA MET A 16 7.39 -4.90 1.74
C MET A 16 8.15 -3.69 2.32
N PRO A 17 7.56 -2.82 3.19
CA PRO A 17 8.29 -1.69 3.77
C PRO A 17 9.41 -2.13 4.73
N VAL A 18 9.24 -3.27 5.41
CA VAL A 18 10.25 -3.83 6.31
C VAL A 18 11.47 -4.29 5.51
N VAL A 19 11.26 -5.04 4.41
CA VAL A 19 12.32 -5.51 3.52
C VAL A 19 13.00 -4.33 2.83
N ALA A 20 12.23 -3.36 2.31
CA ALA A 20 12.77 -2.15 1.69
C ALA A 20 13.73 -1.41 2.64
N ARG A 21 13.32 -1.21 3.90
CA ARG A 21 14.15 -0.56 4.91
C ARG A 21 15.37 -1.40 5.31
N LYS A 22 15.21 -2.71 5.47
CA LYS A 22 16.29 -3.64 5.81
C LYS A 22 17.39 -3.67 4.76
N ASN A 23 17.02 -3.55 3.49
CA ASN A 23 17.95 -3.61 2.35
C ASN A 23 18.90 -2.40 2.27
N GLN A 24 18.67 -1.35 3.07
CA GLN A 24 19.47 -0.11 3.09
C GLN A 24 19.68 0.52 1.70
N SER A 25 18.75 0.23 0.80
CA SER A 25 18.73 0.78 -0.55
C SER A 25 18.09 2.15 -0.49
N ASN A 26 18.49 3.06 -1.38
CA ASN A 26 17.75 4.31 -1.47
C ASN A 26 16.36 4.08 -2.11
N THR A 27 15.51 5.09 -2.02
CA THR A 27 14.14 5.06 -2.56
C THR A 27 14.12 4.63 -4.03
N TYR A 28 15.01 5.20 -4.85
CA TYR A 28 15.07 4.95 -6.29
C TYR A 28 15.49 3.51 -6.61
N GLU A 29 16.52 2.99 -5.94
CA GLU A 29 16.98 1.61 -6.06
C GLU A 29 15.87 0.61 -5.68
N THR A 30 15.10 0.95 -4.63
CA THR A 30 13.98 0.13 -4.16
C THR A 30 12.84 0.10 -5.17
N MET A 31 12.48 1.26 -5.73
CA MET A 31 11.44 1.36 -6.77
C MET A 31 11.83 0.61 -8.03
N LEU A 32 13.05 0.82 -8.54
CA LEU A 32 13.55 0.12 -9.74
C LEU A 32 13.60 -1.39 -9.51
N GLY A 33 14.11 -1.84 -8.37
CA GLY A 33 14.19 -3.26 -8.04
C GLY A 33 12.81 -3.92 -7.97
N THR A 34 11.87 -3.24 -7.30
CA THR A 34 10.48 -3.69 -7.18
C THR A 34 9.81 -3.79 -8.56
N THR A 35 9.98 -2.77 -9.40
CA THR A 35 9.27 -2.69 -10.68
C THR A 35 9.87 -3.58 -11.76
N PHE A 36 11.19 -3.74 -11.83
CA PHE A 36 11.83 -4.61 -12.80
C PHE A 36 11.45 -6.08 -12.64
N ILE A 37 11.46 -6.61 -11.41
CA ILE A 37 11.05 -8.00 -11.19
C ILE A 37 9.56 -8.20 -11.47
N VAL A 38 8.72 -7.21 -11.12
CA VAL A 38 7.28 -7.25 -11.42
C VAL A 38 7.07 -7.25 -12.93
N LEU A 39 7.69 -6.33 -13.67
CA LEU A 39 7.59 -6.27 -15.12
C LEU A 39 8.09 -7.56 -15.78
N PHE A 40 9.21 -8.10 -15.31
CA PHE A 40 9.73 -9.37 -15.82
C PHE A 40 8.71 -10.50 -15.65
N MET A 41 8.19 -10.70 -14.44
CA MET A 41 7.22 -11.75 -14.15
C MET A 41 5.90 -11.56 -14.92
N THR A 42 5.38 -10.33 -14.99
CA THR A 42 4.12 -10.05 -15.70
C THR A 42 4.28 -10.11 -17.22
N THR A 43 5.47 -9.85 -17.76
CA THR A 43 5.79 -10.08 -19.18
C THR A 43 5.75 -11.55 -19.51
N LEU A 44 6.33 -12.42 -18.68
CA LEU A 44 6.27 -13.87 -18.87
C LEU A 44 4.80 -14.36 -18.85
N LEU A 45 3.99 -13.86 -17.91
CA LEU A 45 2.57 -14.19 -17.85
C LEU A 45 1.80 -13.68 -19.09
N PHE A 46 2.09 -12.48 -19.56
CA PHE A 46 1.50 -11.91 -20.77
C PHE A 46 1.78 -12.79 -21.99
N LEU A 47 3.04 -13.19 -22.20
CA LEU A 47 3.46 -14.03 -23.32
C LEU A 47 2.84 -15.44 -23.22
N TRP A 48 2.81 -16.02 -22.03
CA TRP A 48 2.27 -17.36 -21.81
C TRP A 48 0.77 -17.46 -22.11
N ASN A 49 -0.02 -16.46 -21.67
CA ASN A 49 -1.47 -16.48 -21.83
C ASN A 49 -1.94 -15.88 -23.17
N GLY A 50 -1.05 -15.29 -23.95
CA GLY A 50 -1.39 -14.65 -25.23
C GLY A 50 -2.41 -13.52 -25.08
N TYR A 51 -2.32 -12.73 -24.00
CA TYR A 51 -3.29 -11.65 -23.77
C TYR A 51 -3.22 -10.59 -24.88
N SER A 52 -4.38 -10.04 -25.24
CA SER A 52 -4.50 -8.91 -26.16
C SER A 52 -5.22 -7.76 -25.47
N TYR A 53 -4.76 -6.53 -25.70
CA TYR A 53 -5.33 -5.34 -25.06
C TYR A 53 -5.98 -4.42 -26.08
N SER A 54 -7.15 -3.89 -25.74
CA SER A 54 -7.63 -2.66 -26.38
C SER A 54 -6.76 -1.47 -25.93
N PHE A 55 -6.72 -0.42 -26.75
CA PHE A 55 -5.98 0.80 -26.41
C PHE A 55 -6.45 1.41 -25.08
N SER A 56 -7.77 1.37 -24.81
CA SER A 56 -8.35 1.90 -23.58
C SER A 56 -7.90 1.12 -22.34
N VAL A 57 -8.02 -0.21 -22.35
CA VAL A 57 -7.60 -1.07 -21.23
C VAL A 57 -6.10 -0.92 -20.97
N PHE A 58 -5.28 -0.98 -22.02
CA PHE A 58 -3.84 -0.81 -21.89
C PHE A 58 -3.47 0.52 -21.25
N SER A 59 -4.05 1.62 -21.75
CA SER A 59 -3.74 2.98 -21.27
C SER A 59 -4.20 3.21 -19.83
N LEU A 60 -5.37 2.71 -19.44
CA LEU A 60 -5.89 2.83 -18.07
C LEU A 60 -5.07 2.02 -17.07
N CYS A 61 -4.69 0.79 -17.41
CA CYS A 61 -3.82 -0.03 -16.57
C CYS A 61 -2.42 0.58 -16.46
N MET A 62 -1.87 1.13 -17.55
CA MET A 62 -0.61 1.85 -17.51
C MET A 62 -0.69 3.10 -16.61
N LEU A 63 -1.77 3.88 -16.71
CA LEU A 63 -2.01 5.04 -15.84
C LEU A 63 -2.13 4.64 -14.35
N SER A 64 -2.82 3.53 -14.06
CA SER A 64 -2.86 2.94 -12.72
C SER A 64 -1.43 2.64 -12.20
N GLY A 65 -0.55 2.14 -13.07
CA GLY A 65 0.87 1.93 -12.74
C GLY A 65 1.63 3.22 -12.43
N VAL A 66 1.30 4.32 -13.11
CA VAL A 66 1.87 5.65 -12.83
C VAL A 66 1.49 6.12 -11.43
N PHE A 67 0.21 6.00 -11.05
CA PHE A 67 -0.25 6.34 -9.71
C PHE A 67 0.44 5.47 -8.64
N TRP A 68 0.68 4.19 -8.93
CA TRP A 68 1.47 3.37 -8.03
C TRP A 68 2.90 3.90 -7.87
N GLY A 69 3.55 4.29 -8.98
CA GLY A 69 4.91 4.81 -8.96
C GLY A 69 5.06 6.07 -8.09
N PHE A 70 4.15 7.04 -8.23
CA PHE A 70 4.12 8.23 -7.38
C PHE A 70 3.81 7.88 -5.92
N GLY A 71 2.86 6.97 -5.68
CA GLY A 71 2.53 6.51 -4.34
C GLY A 71 3.75 5.94 -3.62
N GLN A 72 4.43 4.99 -4.26
CA GLN A 72 5.60 4.35 -3.67
C GLN A 72 6.79 5.29 -3.48
N LEU A 73 6.99 6.26 -4.37
CA LEU A 73 8.02 7.29 -4.17
C LEU A 73 7.85 7.96 -2.81
N PHE A 74 6.66 8.51 -2.55
CA PHE A 74 6.43 9.23 -1.30
C PHE A 74 6.43 8.31 -0.08
N GLN A 75 5.91 7.08 -0.21
CA GLN A 75 5.95 6.12 0.89
C GLN A 75 7.37 5.78 1.30
N PHE A 76 8.22 5.37 0.36
CA PHE A 76 9.60 4.99 0.66
C PHE A 76 10.43 6.19 1.11
N GLU A 77 10.19 7.37 0.54
CA GLU A 77 10.87 8.58 0.98
C GLU A 77 10.49 8.95 2.43
N ALA A 78 9.24 8.77 2.83
CA ALA A 78 8.79 8.99 4.20
C ALA A 78 9.48 8.06 5.22
N LEU A 79 9.81 6.82 4.84
CA LEU A 79 10.53 5.86 5.68
C LEU A 79 11.98 6.29 6.00
N ASN A 80 12.50 7.32 5.33
CA ASN A 80 13.78 7.92 5.70
C ASN A 80 13.67 8.92 6.87
N TYR A 81 12.46 9.39 7.17
CA TYR A 81 12.19 10.40 8.21
C TYR A 81 11.37 9.86 9.38
N MET A 82 10.72 8.70 9.21
CA MET A 82 9.84 8.09 10.20
C MET A 82 10.06 6.57 10.25
N ALA A 83 9.96 5.98 11.44
CA ALA A 83 10.09 4.54 11.63
C ALA A 83 8.97 3.76 10.91
N VAL A 84 9.24 2.53 10.46
CA VAL A 84 8.26 1.69 9.75
C VAL A 84 7.06 1.41 10.64
N SER A 85 7.29 1.14 11.94
CA SER A 85 6.25 0.94 12.95
C SER A 85 5.32 2.12 13.19
N GLU A 86 5.66 3.32 12.70
CA GLU A 86 4.90 4.56 12.89
C GLU A 86 4.28 5.05 11.58
N ALA A 87 5.07 5.00 10.50
CA ALA A 87 4.68 5.40 9.16
C ALA A 87 3.61 4.48 8.56
N MET A 88 3.77 3.17 8.70
CA MET A 88 2.85 2.21 8.08
C MET A 88 1.44 2.25 8.67
N PRO A 89 1.23 2.45 9.99
CA PRO A 89 -0.10 2.76 10.52
C PRO A 89 -0.77 3.97 9.86
N ILE A 90 -0.04 5.07 9.64
CA ILE A 90 -0.58 6.25 8.94
C ILE A 90 -0.91 5.88 7.49
N SER A 91 -0.02 5.18 6.78
CA SER A 91 -0.22 4.79 5.38
C SER A 91 -1.45 3.89 5.23
N ASN A 92 -1.49 2.79 5.95
CA ASN A 92 -2.57 1.82 5.85
C ASN A 92 -3.92 2.40 6.28
N GLY A 93 -3.94 3.17 7.37
CA GLY A 93 -5.18 3.78 7.85
C GLY A 93 -5.71 4.89 6.92
N SER A 94 -4.84 5.70 6.33
CA SER A 94 -5.25 6.72 5.35
C SER A 94 -5.65 6.09 4.00
N GLN A 95 -4.94 5.06 3.53
CA GLN A 95 -5.37 4.28 2.37
C GLN A 95 -6.73 3.64 2.61
N LEU A 96 -6.97 3.10 3.81
CA LEU A 96 -8.28 2.53 4.15
C LEU A 96 -9.37 3.59 4.08
N LEU A 97 -9.13 4.76 4.68
CA LEU A 97 -10.06 5.89 4.63
C LEU A 97 -10.39 6.28 3.19
N PHE A 98 -9.38 6.49 2.34
CA PHE A 98 -9.59 6.88 0.96
C PHE A 98 -10.28 5.77 0.16
N THR A 99 -9.85 4.51 0.28
CA THR A 99 -10.45 3.39 -0.45
C THR A 99 -11.88 3.11 -0.02
N THR A 100 -12.23 3.21 1.26
CA THR A 100 -13.60 3.05 1.75
C THR A 100 -14.53 4.14 1.24
N ILE A 101 -14.08 5.39 1.22
CA ILE A 101 -14.86 6.51 0.64
C ILE A 101 -15.02 6.31 -0.86
N THR A 102 -13.94 5.96 -1.57
CA THR A 102 -13.97 5.70 -3.00
C THR A 102 -14.87 4.52 -3.36
N SER A 103 -14.80 3.39 -2.64
CA SER A 103 -15.67 2.24 -2.90
C SER A 103 -17.13 2.56 -2.58
N GLY A 104 -17.38 3.25 -1.47
CA GLY A 104 -18.72 3.63 -1.04
C GLY A 104 -19.42 4.56 -2.02
N LEU A 105 -18.72 5.61 -2.46
CA LEU A 105 -19.30 6.67 -3.30
C LEU A 105 -19.14 6.43 -4.81
N LEU A 106 -17.95 6.06 -5.27
CA LEU A 106 -17.65 5.96 -6.71
C LEU A 106 -17.97 4.58 -7.29
N LEU A 107 -17.88 3.52 -6.48
CA LEU A 107 -18.22 2.15 -6.90
C LEU A 107 -19.61 1.71 -6.41
N ASN A 108 -20.36 2.61 -5.75
CA ASN A 108 -21.70 2.35 -5.22
C ASN A 108 -21.78 1.10 -4.31
N GLU A 109 -20.73 0.81 -3.54
CA GLU A 109 -20.74 -0.34 -2.61
C GLU A 109 -21.60 -0.10 -1.36
N TRP A 110 -21.90 1.16 -1.01
CA TRP A 110 -22.86 1.45 0.06
C TRP A 110 -24.29 1.38 -0.46
N LEU A 111 -25.02 0.34 -0.05
CA LEU A 111 -26.41 0.12 -0.42
C LEU A 111 -27.38 0.96 0.43
N THR A 112 -26.97 1.36 1.64
CA THR A 112 -27.79 2.16 2.56
C THR A 112 -27.00 3.28 3.25
N VAL A 113 -27.71 4.33 3.67
CA VAL A 113 -27.14 5.42 4.48
C VAL A 113 -26.60 4.89 5.82
N THR A 114 -27.24 3.86 6.39
CA THR A 114 -26.80 3.22 7.63
C THR A 114 -25.42 2.58 7.47
N GLN A 115 -25.18 1.83 6.39
CA GLN A 115 -23.86 1.26 6.08
C GLN A 115 -22.80 2.35 5.92
N ALA A 116 -23.14 3.47 5.28
CA ALA A 116 -22.24 4.61 5.14
C ALA A 116 -21.87 5.21 6.51
N ILE A 117 -22.85 5.48 7.37
CA ILE A 117 -22.63 6.01 8.73
C ILE A 117 -21.77 5.05 9.55
N GLN A 118 -22.09 3.75 9.54
CA GLN A 118 -21.31 2.73 10.25
C GLN A 118 -19.86 2.65 9.73
N SER A 119 -19.66 2.81 8.42
CA SER A 119 -18.32 2.81 7.83
C SER A 119 -17.52 4.01 8.30
N LEU A 120 -18.13 5.20 8.33
CA LEU A 120 -17.51 6.42 8.85
C LEU A 120 -17.15 6.32 10.34
N LEU A 121 -18.01 5.69 11.16
CA LEU A 121 -17.70 5.43 12.56
C LEU A 121 -16.51 4.48 12.74
N CYS A 122 -16.43 3.41 11.93
CA CYS A 122 -15.28 2.51 11.95
C CYS A 122 -13.99 3.23 11.52
N LEU A 123 -14.06 4.11 10.51
CA LEU A 123 -12.94 4.95 10.08
C LEU A 123 -12.50 5.90 11.20
N ALA A 124 -13.42 6.47 11.98
CA ALA A 124 -13.07 7.30 13.13
C ALA A 124 -12.28 6.53 14.19
N ILE A 125 -12.64 5.26 14.46
CA ILE A 125 -11.89 4.37 15.36
C ILE A 125 -10.47 4.12 14.83
N ILE A 126 -10.34 3.86 13.52
CA ILE A 126 -9.05 3.64 12.87
C ILE A 126 -8.17 4.90 12.99
N VAL A 127 -8.71 6.08 12.71
CA VAL A 127 -8.00 7.36 12.86
C VAL A 127 -7.58 7.59 14.32
N GLY A 128 -8.43 7.26 15.29
CA GLY A 128 -8.08 7.27 16.71
C GLY A 128 -6.91 6.33 17.04
N GLY A 129 -6.88 5.15 16.43
CA GLY A 129 -5.77 4.20 16.53
C GLY A 129 -4.46 4.76 15.98
N ILE A 130 -4.49 5.36 14.78
CA ILE A 130 -3.33 6.03 14.16
C ILE A 130 -2.80 7.15 15.06
N TYR A 131 -3.71 7.99 15.58
CA TYR A 131 -3.37 9.07 16.50
C TYR A 131 -2.69 8.53 17.75
N GLN A 132 -3.23 7.46 18.34
CA GLN A 132 -2.67 6.85 19.53
C GLN A 132 -1.25 6.32 19.25
N ILE A 133 -1.03 5.61 18.14
CA ILE A 133 0.30 5.11 17.76
C ILE A 133 1.31 6.26 17.62
N ASN A 134 0.91 7.33 16.95
CA ASN A 134 1.80 8.45 16.61
C ASN A 134 1.82 9.58 17.64
N LYS A 135 1.22 9.39 18.82
CA LYS A 135 1.05 10.43 19.84
C LYS A 135 2.37 11.13 20.21
N GLY A 136 3.44 10.36 20.45
CA GLY A 136 4.76 10.92 20.81
C GLY A 136 5.37 11.77 19.69
N ASN A 137 5.20 11.35 18.43
CA ASN A 137 5.66 12.12 17.26
C ASN A 137 4.86 13.41 17.08
N MET A 138 3.54 13.35 17.32
CA MET A 138 2.63 14.49 17.25
C MET A 138 2.84 15.51 18.38
N GLU A 139 3.36 15.09 19.53
CA GLU A 139 3.76 15.99 20.62
C GLU A 139 5.10 16.68 20.32
N LYS A 140 6.06 15.96 19.71
CA LYS A 140 7.37 16.51 19.31
C LYS A 140 7.27 17.53 18.17
N LYS A 141 6.30 17.38 17.25
CA LYS A 141 6.02 18.30 16.10
C LYS A 141 7.26 18.76 15.32
N THR A 142 8.20 17.85 15.03
CA THR A 142 9.37 18.23 14.22
C THR A 142 9.01 18.36 12.74
N ASP A 143 9.73 19.22 12.00
CA ASP A 143 9.53 19.38 10.55
C ASP A 143 9.66 18.06 9.79
N SER A 144 10.56 17.17 10.24
CA SER A 144 10.75 15.85 9.67
C SER A 144 9.51 14.95 9.79
N VAL A 145 8.82 14.97 10.94
CA VAL A 145 7.61 14.20 11.19
C VAL A 145 6.44 14.73 10.35
N ILE A 146 6.30 16.05 10.26
CA ILE A 146 5.27 16.70 9.44
C ILE A 146 5.48 16.34 7.96
N LYS A 147 6.73 16.46 7.48
CA LYS A 147 7.10 16.10 6.10
C LYS A 147 6.79 14.64 5.80
N ALA A 148 7.19 13.71 6.67
CA ALA A 148 6.92 12.28 6.50
C ALA A 148 5.41 11.99 6.46
N THR A 149 4.64 12.61 7.35
CA THR A 149 3.18 12.44 7.41
C THR A 149 2.51 12.93 6.13
N LEU A 150 2.88 14.11 5.63
CA LEU A 150 2.35 14.64 4.37
C LEU A 150 2.71 13.75 3.18
N MET A 151 3.96 13.26 3.10
CA MET A 151 4.38 12.30 2.09
C MET A 151 3.53 11.03 2.13
N ILE A 152 3.25 10.49 3.32
CA ILE A 152 2.41 9.30 3.48
C ILE A 152 0.97 9.59 3.02
N LEU A 153 0.38 10.73 3.37
CA LEU A 153 -0.99 11.06 2.94
C LEU A 153 -1.11 11.19 1.42
N VAL A 154 -0.14 11.86 0.78
CA VAL A 154 -0.08 11.96 -0.69
C VAL A 154 0.14 10.59 -1.32
N SER A 155 1.03 9.78 -0.73
CA SER A 155 1.24 8.38 -1.13
C SER A 155 -0.08 7.61 -1.10
N SER A 156 -0.79 7.65 0.01
CA SER A 156 -2.02 6.91 0.23
C SER A 156 -3.08 7.27 -0.80
N LEU A 157 -3.25 8.56 -1.10
CA LEU A 157 -4.20 9.01 -2.14
C LEU A 157 -3.83 8.43 -3.50
N SER A 158 -2.54 8.47 -3.86
CA SER A 158 -2.04 7.92 -5.12
C SER A 158 -2.22 6.40 -5.19
N LEU A 159 -1.96 5.69 -4.09
CA LEU A 159 -2.14 4.23 -4.00
C LEU A 159 -3.63 3.82 -4.00
N THR A 160 -4.53 4.68 -3.55
CA THR A 160 -5.97 4.49 -3.72
C THR A 160 -6.35 4.63 -5.19
N LEU A 161 -5.93 5.71 -5.87
CA LEU A 161 -6.22 5.91 -7.30
C LEU A 161 -5.67 4.77 -8.16
N TYR A 162 -4.48 4.27 -7.82
CA TYR A 162 -3.86 3.09 -8.41
C TYR A 162 -4.87 1.93 -8.53
N VAL A 163 -5.52 1.51 -7.45
CA VAL A 163 -6.46 0.38 -7.50
C VAL A 163 -7.85 0.81 -7.98
N SER A 164 -8.33 1.98 -7.56
CA SER A 164 -9.69 2.41 -7.85
C SER A 164 -9.96 2.61 -9.34
N ILE A 165 -8.99 3.10 -10.13
CA ILE A 165 -9.18 3.29 -11.58
C ILE A 165 -9.49 1.97 -12.27
N THR A 166 -8.71 0.93 -12.01
CA THR A 166 -8.91 -0.37 -12.68
C THR A 166 -10.23 -1.02 -12.29
N ASN A 167 -10.67 -0.83 -11.04
CA ASN A 167 -11.95 -1.35 -10.56
C ASN A 167 -13.15 -0.54 -11.05
N TYR A 168 -13.03 0.78 -11.17
CA TYR A 168 -14.08 1.64 -11.71
C TYR A 168 -14.44 1.30 -13.15
N PHE A 169 -13.44 0.94 -13.96
CA PHE A 169 -13.63 0.48 -15.34
C PHE A 169 -13.83 -1.04 -15.45
N GLU A 170 -14.04 -1.74 -14.33
CA GLU A 170 -14.30 -3.19 -14.27
C GLU A 170 -13.28 -4.03 -15.05
N ILE A 171 -12.01 -3.61 -15.06
CA ILE A 171 -10.97 -4.30 -15.80
C ILE A 171 -10.64 -5.61 -15.10
N SER A 172 -10.70 -6.73 -15.83
CA SER A 172 -10.32 -8.04 -15.31
C SER A 172 -8.90 -8.03 -14.76
N GLY A 173 -8.71 -8.56 -13.55
CA GLY A 173 -7.43 -8.51 -12.84
C GLY A 173 -6.25 -9.10 -13.61
N SER A 174 -6.47 -10.14 -14.43
CA SER A 174 -5.40 -10.73 -15.27
C SER A 174 -4.86 -9.76 -16.32
N LEU A 175 -5.71 -8.89 -16.86
CA LEU A 175 -5.34 -7.88 -17.85
C LEU A 175 -4.60 -6.69 -17.23
N VAL A 176 -4.77 -6.47 -15.94
CA VAL A 176 -4.19 -5.31 -15.25
C VAL A 176 -2.66 -5.40 -15.15
N PHE A 177 -2.12 -6.58 -14.85
CA PHE A 177 -0.74 -6.72 -14.38
C PHE A 177 0.35 -6.21 -15.33
N PHE A 178 0.32 -6.59 -16.61
CA PHE A 178 1.41 -6.26 -17.53
C PHE A 178 1.47 -4.77 -17.89
N PRO A 179 0.38 -4.12 -18.39
CA PRO A 179 0.42 -2.69 -18.69
C PRO A 179 0.67 -1.85 -17.43
N GLN A 180 0.14 -2.28 -16.28
CA GLN A 180 0.41 -1.60 -15.01
C GLN A 180 1.88 -1.71 -14.61
N ALA A 181 2.51 -2.88 -14.73
CA ALA A 181 3.93 -3.04 -14.46
C ALA A 181 4.80 -2.16 -15.38
N LEU A 182 4.40 -1.99 -16.65
CA LEU A 182 5.04 -1.03 -17.55
C LEU A 182 4.92 0.39 -17.02
N GLY A 183 3.72 0.83 -16.65
CA GLY A 183 3.50 2.15 -16.04
C GLY A 183 4.36 2.38 -14.79
N MET A 184 4.35 1.41 -13.87
CA MET A 184 5.16 1.44 -12.65
C MET A 184 6.65 1.58 -12.97
N THR A 185 7.15 0.79 -13.93
CA THR A 185 8.56 0.78 -14.33
C THR A 185 8.97 2.07 -15.00
N VAL A 186 8.16 2.57 -15.95
CA VAL A 186 8.42 3.84 -16.65
C VAL A 186 8.45 4.99 -15.65
N THR A 187 7.46 5.09 -14.76
CA THR A 187 7.44 6.13 -13.73
C THR A 187 8.64 6.03 -12.79
N SER A 188 8.98 4.82 -12.34
CA SER A 188 10.15 4.60 -11.46
C SER A 188 11.46 4.97 -12.15
N ALA A 189 11.62 4.63 -13.43
CA ALA A 189 12.79 4.99 -14.23
C ALA A 189 12.88 6.50 -14.44
N VAL A 190 11.78 7.16 -14.84
CA VAL A 190 11.75 8.62 -15.02
C VAL A 190 12.12 9.32 -13.72
N ILE A 191 11.53 8.92 -12.59
CA ILE A 191 11.86 9.50 -11.28
C ILE A 191 13.34 9.26 -10.95
N ALA A 192 13.83 8.03 -11.08
CA ALA A 192 15.20 7.69 -10.70
C ALA A 192 16.25 8.43 -11.55
N PHE A 193 16.06 8.52 -12.86
CA PHE A 193 17.02 9.13 -13.78
C PHE A 193 16.89 10.65 -13.91
N SER A 194 15.74 11.24 -13.54
CA SER A 194 15.58 12.71 -13.53
C SER A 194 16.24 13.37 -12.31
N GLN A 195 16.61 12.58 -11.29
CA GLN A 195 17.17 13.09 -10.05
C GLN A 195 18.69 13.19 -10.16
N LYS A 196 19.21 14.42 -10.27
CA LYS A 196 20.66 14.69 -10.46
C LYS A 196 21.59 14.08 -9.41
N LYS A 197 21.08 13.76 -8.21
CA LYS A 197 21.84 13.17 -7.10
C LYS A 197 21.52 11.69 -6.86
N ALA A 198 20.64 11.08 -7.65
CA ALA A 198 20.31 9.68 -7.47
C ALA A 198 21.52 8.80 -7.82
N THR A 199 21.94 7.97 -6.88
CA THR A 199 22.96 6.94 -7.10
C THR A 199 22.24 5.61 -7.29
N ILE A 200 22.37 5.00 -8.46
CA ILE A 200 21.72 3.72 -8.76
C ILE A 200 22.78 2.65 -8.83
N ARG A 201 22.77 1.72 -7.88
CA ARG A 201 23.71 0.61 -7.83
C ARG A 201 22.97 -0.70 -8.08
N ALA A 202 23.37 -1.40 -9.14
CA ALA A 202 22.72 -2.65 -9.56
C ALA A 202 22.56 -3.69 -8.43
N PRO A 203 23.54 -3.91 -7.51
CA PRO A 203 23.36 -4.85 -6.41
C PRO A 203 22.22 -4.48 -5.46
N TYR A 204 21.99 -3.19 -5.22
CA TYR A 204 20.90 -2.70 -4.36
C TYR A 204 19.55 -2.77 -5.09
N VAL A 205 19.52 -2.57 -6.41
CA VAL A 205 18.33 -2.82 -7.22
C VAL A 205 17.91 -4.30 -7.13
N VAL A 206 18.85 -5.24 -7.30
CA VAL A 206 18.56 -6.68 -7.24
C VAL A 206 18.13 -7.13 -5.83
N LYS A 207 18.69 -6.55 -4.77
CA LYS A 207 18.24 -6.82 -3.39
C LYS A 207 16.75 -6.53 -3.18
N ASN A 208 16.18 -5.59 -3.95
CA ASN A 208 14.77 -5.23 -3.89
C ASN A 208 13.89 -6.04 -4.87
N TRP A 209 14.38 -7.16 -5.41
CA TRP A 209 13.48 -8.10 -6.09
C TRP A 209 12.48 -8.73 -5.12
N LEU A 210 12.88 -8.94 -3.86
CA LEU A 210 11.97 -9.49 -2.85
C LEU A 210 10.78 -8.56 -2.58
N THR A 211 10.96 -7.24 -2.59
CA THR A 211 9.85 -6.29 -2.42
C THR A 211 8.88 -6.37 -3.60
N GLY A 212 9.37 -6.54 -4.83
CA GLY A 212 8.53 -6.75 -6.01
C GLY A 212 7.77 -8.07 -6.00
N ILE A 213 8.39 -9.16 -5.54
CA ILE A 213 7.71 -10.46 -5.39
C ILE A 213 6.61 -10.38 -4.33
N LEU A 214 6.89 -9.79 -3.17
CA LEU A 214 5.90 -9.55 -2.11
C LEU A 214 4.73 -8.70 -2.60
N TRP A 215 5.04 -7.64 -3.35
CA TRP A 215 4.02 -6.78 -3.95
C TRP A 215 3.18 -7.55 -4.97
N LEU A 216 3.79 -8.32 -5.88
CA LEU A 216 3.05 -9.07 -6.91
C LEU A 216 2.13 -10.12 -6.30
N MET A 217 2.60 -10.87 -5.29
CA MET A 217 1.78 -11.84 -4.56
C MET A 217 0.57 -11.18 -3.89
N ALA A 218 0.79 -10.04 -3.22
CA ALA A 218 -0.30 -9.27 -2.62
C ALA A 218 -1.30 -8.79 -3.67
N ASN A 219 -0.83 -8.32 -4.83
CA ASN A 219 -1.72 -7.77 -5.84
C ASN A 219 -2.51 -8.83 -6.60
N ILE A 220 -1.90 -9.97 -6.93
CA ILE A 220 -2.64 -11.11 -7.50
C ILE A 220 -3.79 -11.50 -6.55
N SER A 221 -3.48 -11.57 -5.26
CA SER A 221 -4.46 -11.95 -4.26
C SER A 221 -5.57 -10.90 -4.07
N ILE A 222 -5.23 -9.61 -4.03
CA ILE A 222 -6.22 -8.55 -3.83
C ILE A 222 -7.15 -8.43 -5.03
N PHE A 223 -6.65 -8.47 -6.27
CA PHE A 223 -7.50 -8.38 -7.46
C PHE A 223 -8.47 -9.55 -7.55
N TYR A 224 -8.00 -10.77 -7.22
CA TYR A 224 -8.89 -11.92 -7.10
C TYR A 224 -9.93 -11.73 -5.99
N SER A 225 -9.53 -11.22 -4.82
CA SER A 225 -10.45 -11.00 -3.70
C SER A 225 -11.49 -9.94 -4.03
N ILE A 226 -11.11 -8.84 -4.70
CA ILE A 226 -12.02 -7.76 -5.06
C ILE A 226 -13.15 -8.26 -5.96
N GLN A 227 -12.85 -9.16 -6.92
CA GLN A 227 -13.88 -9.76 -7.77
C GLN A 227 -14.91 -10.59 -6.99
N LEU A 228 -14.54 -11.10 -5.80
CA LEU A 228 -15.41 -11.96 -4.99
C LEU A 228 -16.17 -11.19 -3.91
N ILE A 229 -15.54 -10.19 -3.29
CA ILE A 229 -16.08 -9.53 -2.08
C ILE A 229 -16.11 -8.00 -2.19
N GLY A 230 -15.78 -7.42 -3.34
CA GLY A 230 -15.73 -5.97 -3.57
C GLY A 230 -14.46 -5.30 -3.06
N LEU A 231 -14.22 -4.06 -3.52
CA LEU A 231 -13.02 -3.28 -3.21
C LEU A 231 -12.97 -2.96 -1.71
N GLY A 232 -14.06 -2.46 -1.14
CA GLY A 232 -14.08 -1.98 0.24
C GLY A 232 -13.69 -3.07 1.26
N LEU A 233 -14.27 -4.26 1.14
CA LEU A 233 -14.00 -5.36 2.06
C LEU A 233 -12.62 -5.99 1.83
N ALA A 234 -12.25 -6.25 0.57
CA ALA A 234 -10.94 -6.82 0.25
C ALA A 234 -9.81 -5.92 0.76
N TYR A 235 -9.92 -4.60 0.53
CA TYR A 235 -8.95 -3.65 1.05
C TYR A 235 -8.96 -3.61 2.57
N SER A 236 -10.11 -3.57 3.23
CA SER A 236 -10.18 -3.59 4.71
C SER A 236 -9.38 -4.75 5.30
N ILE A 237 -9.58 -5.98 4.81
CA ILE A 237 -8.84 -7.16 5.28
C ILE A 237 -7.34 -7.01 5.02
N SER A 238 -6.94 -6.50 3.85
CA SER A 238 -5.53 -6.30 3.50
C SER A 238 -4.79 -5.34 4.45
N GLN A 239 -5.50 -4.37 5.05
CA GLN A 239 -4.88 -3.37 5.93
C GLN A 239 -4.42 -3.91 7.28
N LEU A 240 -4.79 -5.15 7.62
CA LEU A 240 -4.13 -5.91 8.68
C LEU A 240 -2.61 -6.03 8.44
N ALA A 241 -2.12 -5.73 7.24
CA ALA A 241 -0.71 -5.54 6.91
C ALA A 241 0.02 -4.63 7.92
N VAL A 242 -0.71 -3.71 8.56
CA VAL A 242 -0.17 -2.82 9.59
C VAL A 242 0.48 -3.62 10.72
N ILE A 243 -0.12 -4.73 11.15
CA ILE A 243 0.38 -5.59 12.21
C ILE A 243 1.75 -6.16 11.82
N VAL A 244 1.84 -6.68 10.59
CA VAL A 244 3.06 -7.27 10.06
C VAL A 244 4.17 -6.23 9.94
N SER A 245 3.85 -5.02 9.46
CA SER A 245 4.83 -3.93 9.36
C SER A 245 5.28 -3.41 10.72
N VAL A 246 4.39 -3.33 11.72
CA VAL A 246 4.73 -2.90 13.09
C VAL A 246 5.62 -3.93 13.78
N VAL A 247 5.21 -5.20 13.75
CA VAL A 247 5.98 -6.32 14.32
C VAL A 247 7.32 -6.43 13.60
N GLY A 248 7.34 -6.35 12.26
CA GLY A 248 8.56 -6.37 11.47
C GLY A 248 9.48 -5.18 11.78
N GLY A 249 8.93 -3.97 11.95
CA GLY A 249 9.70 -2.80 12.37
C GLY A 249 10.42 -3.01 13.71
N ILE A 250 9.70 -3.52 14.71
CA ILE A 250 10.28 -3.75 16.04
C ILE A 250 11.30 -4.89 16.03
N PHE A 251 10.92 -6.07 15.53
CA PHE A 251 11.73 -7.27 15.70
C PHE A 251 12.78 -7.49 14.60
N ILE A 252 12.51 -7.06 13.35
CA ILE A 252 13.43 -7.27 12.21
C ILE A 252 14.34 -6.06 12.01
N LEU A 253 13.81 -4.84 12.17
CA LEU A 253 14.60 -3.61 12.02
C LEU A 253 15.19 -3.11 13.35
N GLY A 254 14.77 -3.67 14.49
CA GLY A 254 15.27 -3.29 15.80
C GLY A 254 14.78 -1.91 16.25
N GLU A 255 13.61 -1.46 15.77
CA GLU A 255 13.02 -0.18 16.17
C GLU A 255 12.70 -0.18 17.67
N LYS A 256 13.49 0.56 18.45
CA LYS A 256 13.29 0.70 19.88
C LYS A 256 12.08 1.58 20.16
N LYS A 257 11.26 1.15 21.13
CA LYS A 257 10.13 1.92 21.64
C LYS A 257 10.30 2.11 23.13
N ASP A 258 10.14 3.35 23.59
CA ASP A 258 10.09 3.62 25.03
C ASP A 258 8.80 3.02 25.65
N GLY A 259 8.71 2.95 26.98
CA GLY A 259 7.56 2.32 27.63
C GLY A 259 6.21 3.00 27.34
N ALA A 260 6.20 4.32 27.08
CA ALA A 260 5.00 5.06 26.75
C ALA A 260 4.63 4.87 25.27
N GLU A 261 5.60 4.95 24.35
CA GLU A 261 5.48 4.68 22.92
C GLU A 261 5.04 3.24 22.67
N ALA A 262 5.60 2.25 23.37
CA ALA A 262 5.19 0.84 23.26
C ALA A 262 3.74 0.62 23.72
N ARG A 263 3.33 1.26 24.82
CA ARG A 263 1.94 1.22 25.31
C ARG A 263 0.98 1.86 24.29
N ASN A 264 1.33 3.03 23.77
CA ASN A 264 0.57 3.76 22.78
C ASN A 264 0.42 2.97 21.48
N LEU A 265 1.52 2.38 21.00
CA LEU A 265 1.55 1.50 19.84
C LEU A 265 0.62 0.30 20.02
N LYS A 266 0.65 -0.36 21.19
CA LYS A 266 -0.22 -1.50 21.49
C LYS A 266 -1.70 -1.11 21.48
N ILE A 267 -2.08 -0.05 22.19
CA ILE A 267 -3.46 0.43 22.28
C ILE A 267 -3.95 0.83 20.89
N GLY A 268 -3.18 1.64 20.17
CA GLY A 268 -3.57 2.12 18.86
C GLY A 268 -3.64 1.02 17.81
N SER A 269 -2.73 0.03 17.85
CA SER A 269 -2.82 -1.15 16.98
C SER A 269 -4.09 -1.96 17.27
N MET A 270 -4.47 -2.12 18.53
CA MET A 270 -5.72 -2.80 18.90
C MET A 270 -6.96 -2.06 18.39
N LEU A 271 -6.99 -0.72 18.52
CA LEU A 271 -8.06 0.11 17.95
C LEU A 271 -8.14 -0.03 16.42
N MET A 272 -7.00 0.00 15.73
CA MET A 272 -6.98 -0.20 14.27
C MET A 272 -7.53 -1.57 13.89
N ILE A 273 -7.13 -2.65 14.59
CA ILE A 273 -7.63 -4.00 14.32
C ILE A 273 -9.14 -4.07 14.53
N ILE A 274 -9.65 -3.54 15.63
CA ILE A 274 -11.09 -3.51 15.92
C ILE A 274 -11.84 -2.75 14.83
N GLY A 275 -11.34 -1.57 14.45
CA GLY A 275 -11.96 -0.75 13.41
C GLY A 275 -11.92 -1.42 12.03
N ILE A 276 -10.82 -2.08 11.67
CA ILE A 276 -10.68 -2.84 10.41
C ILE A 276 -11.65 -4.02 10.38
N ILE A 277 -11.74 -4.80 11.45
CA ILE A 277 -12.65 -5.95 11.54
C ILE A 277 -14.10 -5.46 11.50
N ALA A 278 -14.46 -4.44 12.28
CA ALA A 278 -15.80 -3.87 12.30
C ALA A 278 -16.20 -3.34 10.92
N LEU A 279 -15.29 -2.63 10.24
CA LEU A 279 -15.51 -2.14 8.88
C LEU A 279 -15.71 -3.30 7.88
N GLY A 280 -14.94 -4.38 8.03
CA GLY A 280 -15.08 -5.58 7.21
C GLY A 280 -16.40 -6.34 7.43
N LEU A 281 -16.97 -6.25 8.63
CA LEU A 281 -18.28 -6.83 8.95
C LEU A 281 -19.46 -5.95 8.50
N ASN A 282 -19.20 -4.69 8.14
CA ASN A 282 -20.21 -3.68 7.85
C ASN A 282 -20.69 -3.69 6.38
N LYS A 283 -20.95 -4.87 5.83
CA LYS A 283 -21.57 -5.04 4.50
C LYS A 283 -23.01 -5.54 4.62
#